data_AF-A0A523N815-F1
#
_entry.id   AF-A0A523N815-F1
#
_cell.length_a   1.000
_cell.length_b   1.000
_cell.length_c   1.000
_cell.angle_alpha   90.00
_cell.angle_beta   90.00
_cell.angle_gamma   90.00
#
_symmetry.space_group_name_H-M   'P 1'
#
loop_
_entity.id
_entity.type
_entity.pdbx_description
1 polymer ?
#
loop_
_entity_poly.entity_id
_entity_poly.type
_entity_poly.pdbx_seq_one_letter_code
_entity_poly.pdbx_strand_id
1 'polypeptide(L)'
;MARLKNIEAFCSTCNTISKMEISGELSGEENENKRWAKCKKCKQTMVIDLDENFGATKVSLEGIENSECTTYAPSKTYELGETIYHQNWDDFGKVVTKETLSNGRNSISVEFQKSGLKKLIESLNN
;
A
#
# COMPACT_ATOMS: atom_id res chain seq x y z
N MET A 1 -18.79 20.34 -20.07
CA MET A 1 -18.44 19.70 -18.78
C MET A 1 -17.38 18.65 -19.05
N ALA A 2 -16.17 18.84 -18.53
CA ALA A 2 -14.99 18.07 -18.92
C ALA A 2 -15.08 16.63 -18.40
N ARG A 3 -15.34 15.66 -19.30
CA ARG A 3 -15.15 14.23 -19.00
C ARG A 3 -13.67 14.01 -18.72
N LEU A 4 -13.31 13.71 -17.47
CA LEU A 4 -11.99 13.21 -17.10
C LEU A 4 -11.79 11.87 -17.82
N LYS A 5 -11.25 11.92 -19.05
CA LYS A 5 -11.10 10.74 -19.93
C LYS A 5 -9.91 9.86 -19.53
N ASN A 6 -8.99 10.40 -18.73
CA ASN A 6 -7.75 9.75 -18.36
C ASN A 6 -7.56 9.81 -16.85
N ILE A 7 -7.09 8.69 -16.30
CA ILE A 7 -6.69 8.58 -14.90
C ILE A 7 -5.33 7.88 -14.82
N GLU A 8 -4.63 8.06 -13.70
CA GLU A 8 -3.40 7.32 -13.43
C GLU A 8 -3.73 6.19 -12.49
N ALA A 9 -3.49 4.97 -12.94
CA ALA A 9 -3.83 3.76 -12.20
C ALA A 9 -2.70 2.73 -12.29
N PHE A 10 -2.58 1.90 -11.26
CA PHE A 10 -1.70 0.75 -11.28
C PHE A 10 -2.21 -0.30 -12.26
N CYS A 11 -1.36 -0.69 -13.20
CA CYS A 11 -1.66 -1.74 -14.14
C CYS A 11 -1.05 -3.06 -13.66
N SER A 12 -1.86 -4.06 -13.30
CA SER A 12 -1.38 -5.37 -12.88
C SER A 12 -0.52 -6.08 -13.95
N THR A 13 -0.72 -5.75 -15.23
CA THR A 13 0.09 -6.30 -16.33
C THR A 13 1.42 -5.56 -16.51
N CYS A 14 1.47 -4.25 -16.26
CA CYS A 14 2.71 -3.48 -16.40
C CYS A 14 3.51 -3.38 -15.11
N ASN A 15 2.91 -3.75 -13.97
CA ASN A 15 3.44 -3.59 -12.63
C ASN A 15 3.94 -2.16 -12.34
N THR A 16 3.34 -1.17 -12.99
CA THR A 16 3.70 0.25 -12.92
C THR A 16 2.44 1.11 -12.99
N ILE A 17 2.46 2.27 -12.33
CA ILE A 17 1.44 3.30 -12.50
C ILE A 17 1.50 3.81 -13.93
N SER A 18 0.36 3.82 -14.62
CA SER A 18 0.29 4.22 -16.02
C SER A 18 -1.02 4.95 -16.30
N LYS A 19 -0.97 5.85 -17.29
CA LYS A 19 -2.15 6.57 -17.76
C LYS A 19 -3.12 5.57 -18.39
N MET A 20 -4.29 5.44 -17.80
CA MET A 20 -5.38 4.62 -18.28
C MET A 20 -6.53 5.50 -18.78
N GLU A 21 -7.22 5.03 -19.81
CA GLU A 21 -8.37 5.71 -20.40
C GLU A 21 -9.65 5.03 -19.91
N ILE A 22 -10.57 5.79 -19.33
CA ILE A 22 -11.85 5.25 -18.85
C ILE A 22 -12.69 4.88 -20.08
N SER A 23 -12.96 3.59 -20.23
CA SER A 23 -13.67 3.00 -21.37
C SER A 23 -15.14 2.73 -21.08
N GLY A 24 -15.58 2.74 -19.81
CA GLY A 24 -16.98 2.54 -19.45
C GLY A 24 -17.24 2.69 -17.95
N GLU A 25 -18.47 3.05 -17.60
CA GLU A 25 -19.00 3.04 -16.23
C GLU A 25 -19.68 1.69 -15.94
N LEU A 26 -19.55 1.18 -14.72
CA LEU A 26 -20.32 0.02 -14.27
C LEU A 26 -21.66 0.54 -13.73
N SER A 27 -22.77 0.06 -14.29
CA SER A 27 -24.11 0.47 -13.84
C SER A 27 -24.57 -0.41 -12.67
N GLY A 28 -24.75 0.19 -11.50
CA GLY A 28 -25.33 -0.44 -10.30
C GLY A 28 -25.08 0.44 -9.07
N GLU A 29 -26.06 0.56 -8.17
CA GLU A 29 -26.00 1.40 -6.94
C GLU A 29 -24.84 1.01 -5.99
N GLU A 30 -24.29 -0.20 -6.12
CA GLU A 30 -23.12 -0.68 -5.36
C GLU A 30 -21.77 -0.45 -6.11
N ASN A 31 -21.82 0.05 -7.34
CA ASN A 31 -20.66 0.15 -8.26
C ASN A 31 -20.45 1.57 -8.80
N GLU A 32 -21.04 2.60 -8.16
CA GLU A 32 -20.92 4.01 -8.60
C GLU A 32 -19.46 4.46 -8.79
N ASN A 33 -18.55 3.81 -8.07
CA ASN A 33 -17.13 4.15 -8.07
C ASN A 33 -16.26 3.22 -8.91
N LYS A 34 -16.78 2.10 -9.42
CA LYS A 34 -16.00 1.20 -10.28
C LYS A 34 -16.15 1.59 -11.75
N ARG A 35 -15.02 1.73 -12.45
CA ARG A 35 -15.00 2.03 -13.88
C ARG A 35 -14.09 1.07 -14.64
N TRP A 36 -14.42 0.81 -15.88
CA TRP A 36 -13.52 0.10 -16.79
C TRP A 36 -12.48 1.07 -17.31
N ALA A 37 -11.20 0.75 -17.14
CA ALA A 37 -10.09 1.54 -17.64
C ALA A 37 -9.14 0.69 -18.49
N LYS A 38 -8.71 1.27 -19.61
CA LYS A 38 -7.79 0.66 -20.56
C LYS A 38 -6.41 1.28 -20.39
N CYS A 39 -5.42 0.45 -20.07
CA CYS A 39 -4.03 0.90 -19.97
C CYS A 39 -3.50 1.30 -21.36
N LYS A 40 -2.93 2.50 -21.50
CA LYS A 40 -2.35 2.94 -22.79
C LYS A 40 -1.08 2.16 -23.18
N LYS A 41 -0.43 1.52 -22.21
CA LYS A 41 0.85 0.80 -22.38
C LYS A 41 0.64 -0.64 -22.86
N CYS A 42 -0.15 -1.44 -22.15
CA CYS A 42 -0.43 -2.84 -22.51
C CYS A 42 -1.76 -3.04 -23.25
N LYS A 43 -2.59 -2.00 -23.39
CA LYS A 43 -3.93 -2.03 -24.01
C LYS A 43 -4.93 -2.98 -23.32
N GLN A 44 -4.58 -3.56 -22.17
CA GLN A 44 -5.47 -4.36 -21.35
C GLN A 44 -6.52 -3.47 -20.69
N THR A 45 -7.75 -3.97 -20.64
CA THR A 45 -8.88 -3.31 -19.99
C THR A 45 -9.14 -4.01 -18.66
N MET A 46 -9.19 -3.23 -17.59
CA MET A 46 -9.41 -3.73 -16.23
C MET A 46 -10.40 -2.84 -15.49
N VAL A 47 -11.06 -3.40 -14.48
CA VAL A 47 -11.90 -2.60 -13.56
C VAL A 47 -10.97 -1.91 -12.57
N ILE A 48 -11.19 -0.62 -12.40
CA ILE A 48 -10.56 0.24 -11.40
C ILE A 48 -11.68 0.72 -10.47
N ASP A 49 -11.41 0.79 -9.18
CA ASP A 49 -12.28 1.47 -8.24
C ASP A 49 -11.76 2.91 -8.05
N LEU A 50 -12.66 3.89 -8.03
CA LEU A 50 -12.37 5.31 -7.84
C LEU A 50 -12.56 5.76 -6.38
N ASP A 51 -13.22 4.94 -5.55
CA ASP A 51 -13.55 5.22 -4.14
C ASP A 51 -12.75 4.39 -3.16
N GLU A 52 -12.27 3.23 -3.60
CA GLU A 52 -11.00 2.74 -3.10
C GLU A 52 -9.92 3.72 -3.57
N ASN A 53 -9.78 4.81 -2.80
CA ASN A 53 -8.52 5.22 -2.22
C ASN A 53 -7.40 4.53 -2.97
N PHE A 54 -7.09 5.05 -4.16
CA PHE A 54 -6.06 4.48 -5.01
C PHE A 54 -4.87 4.41 -4.08
N GLY A 55 -4.50 3.18 -3.71
CA GLY A 55 -3.67 2.82 -2.56
C GLY A 55 -2.22 3.29 -2.68
N ALA A 56 -2.02 4.50 -3.18
CA ALA A 56 -1.49 5.49 -2.28
C ALA A 56 -2.59 5.85 -1.23
N THR A 57 -2.75 5.04 -0.18
CA THR A 57 -2.01 5.42 1.03
C THR A 57 -0.67 6.00 0.60
N LYS A 58 -0.70 7.26 0.18
CA LYS A 58 0.35 8.19 0.53
C LYS A 58 0.29 8.12 2.05
N VAL A 59 0.90 7.08 2.63
CA VAL A 59 1.82 7.34 3.71
C VAL A 59 2.68 8.38 3.02
N SER A 60 2.44 9.64 3.34
CA SER A 60 3.31 10.73 2.97
C SER A 60 4.65 10.32 3.57
N LEU A 61 5.38 9.54 2.79
CA LEU A 61 6.77 9.18 2.99
C LEU A 61 7.64 10.40 2.66
N GLU A 62 7.03 11.45 2.12
CA GLU A 62 7.54 12.81 2.08
C GLU A 62 7.47 13.40 3.50
N GLY A 63 8.54 13.21 4.27
CA GLY A 63 8.72 13.85 5.58
C GLY A 63 8.84 12.93 6.78
N ILE A 64 9.19 11.65 6.62
CA ILE A 64 9.68 10.88 7.78
C ILE A 64 11.08 11.42 8.09
N GLU A 65 11.11 12.45 8.93
CA GLU A 65 12.31 13.00 9.51
C GLU A 65 13.02 11.88 10.29
N ASN A 66 14.32 11.72 10.03
CA ASN A 66 15.22 10.74 10.67
C ASN A 66 15.23 10.75 12.22
N SER A 67 14.41 11.58 12.88
CA SER A 67 14.35 11.72 14.33
C SER A 67 13.50 10.65 15.03
N GLU A 68 12.60 9.94 14.35
CA GLU A 68 11.70 8.93 14.98
C GLU A 68 11.74 7.53 14.31
N CYS A 69 12.81 7.21 13.60
CA CYS A 69 12.99 5.87 13.02
C CYS A 69 13.52 4.87 14.06
N THR A 70 12.67 3.95 14.52
CA THR A 70 13.10 2.89 15.43
C THR A 70 13.70 1.73 14.62
N THR A 71 14.94 1.33 14.92
CA THR A 71 15.53 0.13 14.29
C THR A 71 14.73 -1.12 14.67
N TYR A 72 14.41 -1.95 13.66
CA TYR A 72 13.74 -3.22 13.86
C TYR A 72 14.57 -4.14 14.77
N ALA A 73 13.94 -4.65 15.83
CA ALA A 73 14.48 -5.64 16.72
C ALA A 73 13.32 -6.55 17.17
N PRO A 74 13.48 -7.88 17.09
CA PRO A 74 12.43 -8.82 17.46
C PRO A 74 12.06 -8.74 18.95
N SER A 75 12.94 -8.20 19.79
CA SER A 75 12.72 -7.99 21.22
C SER A 75 11.95 -6.70 21.56
N LYS A 76 11.81 -5.79 20.59
CA LYS A 76 11.05 -4.54 20.76
C LYS A 76 9.58 -4.77 20.43
N THR A 77 8.76 -3.82 20.88
CA THR A 77 7.33 -3.75 20.57
C THR A 77 7.11 -2.45 19.82
N TYR A 78 6.24 -2.48 18.81
CA TYR A 78 5.98 -1.37 17.91
C TYR A 78 4.49 -0.99 17.94
N GLU A 79 4.23 0.28 17.62
CA GLU A 79 2.87 0.82 17.55
C GLU A 79 2.38 0.96 16.10
N LEU A 80 1.06 0.95 15.93
CA LEU A 80 0.44 1.19 14.61
C LEU A 80 0.80 2.59 14.12
N GLY A 81 1.36 2.68 12.93
CA GLY A 81 1.84 3.92 12.34
C GLY A 81 3.27 4.30 12.73
N GLU A 82 3.97 3.51 13.54
CA GLU A 82 5.38 3.74 13.84
C GLU A 82 6.27 3.44 12.64
N THR A 83 7.35 4.18 12.48
CA THR A 83 8.33 4.00 11.41
C THR A 83 9.49 3.12 11.86
N ILE A 84 9.73 2.07 11.10
CA ILE A 84 10.71 1.03 11.40
C ILE A 84 11.75 0.98 10.29
N TYR A 85 13.02 0.96 10.71
CA TYR A 85 14.14 0.70 9.81
C TYR A 85 14.63 -0.74 9.95
N HIS A 86 14.68 -1.48 8.84
CA HIS A 86 15.16 -2.86 8.81
C HIS A 86 16.59 -2.92 8.25
N GLN A 87 17.59 -3.11 9.12
CA GLN A 87 19.02 -3.13 8.75
C GLN A 87 19.35 -4.14 7.65
N ASN A 88 18.73 -5.32 7.67
CA ASN A 88 19.03 -6.38 6.70
C ASN A 88 18.53 -6.08 5.28
N TRP A 89 17.60 -5.13 5.14
CA TRP A 89 16.99 -4.74 3.87
C TRP A 89 17.36 -3.31 3.47
N ASP A 90 18.03 -2.57 4.35
CA ASP A 90 18.31 -1.15 4.20
C ASP A 90 17.07 -0.38 3.72
N ASP A 91 15.94 -0.66 4.39
CA ASP A 91 14.64 -0.15 4.02
C ASP A 91 13.87 0.39 5.21
N PHE A 92 13.14 1.47 4.94
CA PHE A 92 12.27 2.12 5.90
C PHE A 92 10.84 1.73 5.58
N GLY A 93 10.11 1.36 6.61
CA GLY A 93 8.71 1.03 6.49
C GLY A 93 7.90 1.59 7.64
N LYS A 94 6.58 1.60 7.47
CA LYS A 94 5.62 2.03 8.49
C LYS A 94 4.75 0.86 8.91
N VAL A 95 4.52 0.70 10.21
CA VAL A 95 3.62 -0.33 10.73
C VAL A 95 2.20 0.00 10.29
N VAL A 96 1.57 -0.91 9.56
CA VAL A 96 0.19 -0.78 9.06
C VAL A 96 -0.78 -1.53 9.96
N THR A 97 -0.42 -2.74 10.37
CA THR A 97 -1.28 -3.59 11.22
C THR A 97 -0.47 -4.34 12.25
N LYS A 98 -1.13 -4.69 13.35
CA LYS A 98 -0.61 -5.50 14.45
C LYS A 98 -1.61 -6.60 14.75
N GLU A 99 -1.11 -7.81 14.87
CA GLU A 99 -1.89 -9.02 15.07
C GLU A 99 -1.25 -9.86 16.18
N THR A 100 -2.02 -10.19 17.19
CA THR A 100 -1.61 -11.13 18.22
C THR A 100 -2.00 -12.53 17.79
N LEU A 101 -0.99 -13.38 17.57
CA LEU A 101 -1.16 -14.78 17.22
C LEU A 101 -1.63 -15.56 18.45
N SER A 102 -2.40 -16.63 18.23
CA SER A 102 -2.90 -17.54 19.27
C SER A 102 -1.81 -18.15 20.17
N ASN A 103 -0.56 -18.08 19.73
CA ASN A 103 0.62 -18.60 20.41
C ASN A 103 1.21 -17.60 21.42
N GLY A 104 0.51 -16.49 21.71
CA GLY A 104 0.96 -15.40 22.56
C GLY A 104 2.05 -14.51 21.93
N ARG A 105 2.34 -14.71 20.64
CA ARG A 105 3.32 -13.93 19.88
C ARG A 105 2.65 -12.77 19.17
N ASN A 106 3.34 -11.65 19.08
CA ASN A 106 2.86 -10.49 18.35
C ASN A 106 3.52 -10.43 16.97
N SER A 107 2.72 -10.11 15.96
CA SER A 107 3.17 -9.94 14.59
C SER A 107 2.72 -8.59 14.07
N ILE A 108 3.61 -7.89 13.39
CA ILE A 108 3.32 -6.59 12.76
C ILE A 108 3.41 -6.74 11.25
N SER A 109 2.52 -6.08 10.52
CA SER A 109 2.68 -5.88 9.08
C SER A 109 3.22 -4.49 8.86
N VAL A 110 4.39 -4.42 8.25
CA VAL A 110 5.12 -3.18 7.97
C VAL A 110 5.16 -2.99 6.45
N GLU A 111 4.72 -1.82 6.00
CA GLU A 111 4.81 -1.44 4.59
C GLU A 111 6.12 -0.72 4.34
N PHE A 112 7.01 -1.40 3.62
CA PHE A 112 8.34 -0.94 3.26
C PHE A 112 8.34 -0.18 1.94
N GLN A 113 9.15 0.87 1.84
CA GLN A 113 9.23 1.73 0.65
C GLN A 113 9.71 0.97 -0.59
N LYS A 114 10.78 0.18 -0.49
CA LYS A 114 11.30 -0.59 -1.64
C LYS A 114 10.74 -1.99 -1.70
N SER A 115 10.46 -2.59 -0.53
CA SER A 115 10.11 -4.02 -0.42
C SER A 115 8.61 -4.30 -0.33
N GLY A 116 7.75 -3.28 -0.22
CA GLY A 116 6.31 -3.43 -0.06
C GLY A 116 5.90 -3.98 1.30
N LEU A 117 4.70 -4.56 1.40
CA LEU A 117 4.18 -5.05 2.67
C LEU A 117 4.88 -6.34 3.13
N LYS A 118 5.42 -6.32 4.36
CA LYS A 118 6.14 -7.44 4.99
C LYS A 118 5.63 -7.68 6.40
N LYS A 119 5.47 -8.96 6.74
CA LYS A 119 5.07 -9.37 8.09
C LYS A 119 6.31 -9.69 8.92
N LEU A 120 6.44 -9.04 10.07
CA LEU A 120 7.53 -9.20 11.03
C LEU A 120 6.98 -9.68 12.37
N ILE A 121 7.86 -10.17 13.24
CA ILE A 121 7.52 -10.63 14.58
C ILE A 121 8.10 -9.65 15.58
N GLU A 122 7.30 -9.28 16.57
CA GLU A 122 7.71 -8.42 17.67
C GLU A 122 7.50 -9.18 18.99
N SER A 123 8.08 -8.67 20.08
CA SER A 123 7.96 -9.27 21.42
C SER A 123 8.40 -10.74 21.51
N LEU A 124 9.55 -11.09 20.90
CA LEU A 124 10.24 -12.36 21.09
C LEU A 124 10.86 -12.38 22.50
N ASN A 125 10.02 -12.60 23.53
CA ASN A 125 10.50 -12.98 24.85
C ASN A 125 10.99 -14.43 24.76
N ASN A 126 12.29 -14.62 25.04
CA ASN A 126 12.92 -15.92 25.21
C ASN A 126 12.58 -16.47 26.60
#